data_AF-A0A956DFH5-F1
#
_entry.id   AF-A0A956DFH5-F1
#
_cell.length_a   1.000
_cell.length_b   1.000
_cell.length_c   1.000
_cell.angle_alpha   90.00
_cell.angle_beta   90.00
_cell.angle_gamma   90.00
#
_symmetry.space_group_name_H-M   'P 1'
#
loop_
_entity.id
_entity.type
_entity.pdbx_description
1 polymer ?
#
loop_
_entity_poly.entity_id
_entity_poly.type
_entity_poly.pdbx_seq_one_letter_code
_entity_poly.pdbx_strand_id
1 'polypeptide(L)'
;MSRTLPLLLLALACGASDANPAPTEVASRGVVIPPAPESPDPVYSPFLLRLDSGSPFGLISFKDVGMSLGDDERGLVYESLAEGLAMALREHDAPLSSTVHHDHAIADPDNHTHCEGRHIYVDLWSEAEGWGYSLWSGCGEDDQFAHRAVRADRDDRLASLDPLAADIATSLREAVRTNCFNRHC
;
A
#
# COMPACT_ATOMS: atom_id res chain seq x y z
N MET A 1 -20.25 59.31 36.56
CA MET A 1 -21.25 60.32 36.15
C MET A 1 -22.22 59.67 35.19
N SER A 2 -23.43 59.38 35.66
CA SER A 2 -24.56 58.87 34.88
C SER A 2 -25.00 59.88 33.83
N ARG A 3 -25.32 59.40 32.62
CA ARG A 3 -26.27 60.09 31.74
C ARG A 3 -27.23 59.07 31.14
N THR A 4 -28.50 59.36 31.40
CA THR A 4 -29.72 58.63 31.09
C THR A 4 -30.43 59.37 29.96
N LEU A 5 -31.40 58.68 29.31
CA LEU A 5 -32.47 59.11 28.39
C LEU A 5 -32.20 58.95 26.87
N PRO A 6 -33.24 58.72 26.05
CA PRO A 6 -34.45 57.90 26.31
C PRO A 6 -34.91 57.04 25.11
N LEU A 7 -35.85 56.15 25.43
CA LEU A 7 -36.77 55.43 24.56
C LEU A 7 -37.38 56.31 23.45
N LEU A 8 -37.47 55.73 22.24
CA LEU A 8 -38.59 55.96 21.34
C LEU A 8 -39.16 54.61 20.91
N LEU A 9 -40.40 54.33 21.33
CA LEU A 9 -41.24 53.27 20.79
C LEU A 9 -41.79 53.71 19.42
N LEU A 10 -41.69 52.82 18.43
CA LEU A 10 -42.70 52.74 17.37
C LEU A 10 -43.12 51.28 17.22
N ALA A 11 -44.43 51.07 17.17
CA ALA A 11 -45.10 49.79 17.08
C ALA A 11 -45.90 49.70 15.77
N LEU A 12 -46.22 48.45 15.38
CA LEU A 12 -47.08 47.98 14.28
C LEU A 12 -46.46 48.11 12.87
N ALA A 13 -46.60 47.15 11.96
CA ALA A 13 -47.73 46.26 11.69
C ALA A 13 -47.30 44.96 10.98
N CYS A 14 -48.24 44.00 11.01
CA CYS A 14 -48.26 42.68 10.39
C CYS A 14 -47.81 42.60 8.92
N GLY A 15 -47.22 41.45 8.58
CA GLY A 15 -47.13 40.96 7.21
C GLY A 15 -46.65 39.50 7.20
N ALA A 16 -47.60 38.56 7.21
CA ALA A 16 -47.33 37.15 6.94
C ALA A 16 -46.99 36.96 5.46
N SER A 17 -45.97 36.17 5.15
CA SER A 17 -46.05 35.15 4.10
C SER A 17 -44.78 34.30 4.10
N ASP A 18 -44.93 33.08 4.61
CA ASP A 18 -44.05 31.96 4.27
C ASP A 18 -44.04 31.76 2.75
N ALA A 19 -42.85 31.82 2.16
CA ALA A 19 -42.57 31.26 0.85
C ALA A 19 -41.09 30.85 0.82
N ASN A 20 -40.81 29.73 1.49
CA ASN A 20 -39.56 29.01 1.32
C ASN A 20 -39.63 28.31 -0.07
N PRO A 21 -38.78 28.65 -1.05
CA PRO A 21 -38.78 27.92 -2.31
C PRO A 21 -38.24 26.51 -2.06
N ALA A 22 -39.05 25.51 -2.38
CA ALA A 22 -38.65 24.11 -2.36
C ALA A 22 -37.37 23.91 -3.20
N PRO A 23 -36.40 23.11 -2.74
CA PRO A 23 -35.24 22.77 -3.54
C PRO A 23 -35.72 21.96 -4.75
N THR A 24 -35.43 22.50 -5.94
CA THR A 24 -35.59 21.82 -7.21
C THR A 24 -34.78 20.53 -7.18
N GLU A 25 -35.46 19.41 -7.04
CA GLU A 25 -34.92 18.06 -7.18
C GLU A 25 -34.46 17.89 -8.63
N VAL A 26 -33.19 18.17 -8.89
CA VAL A 26 -32.55 17.81 -10.14
C VAL A 26 -32.43 16.30 -10.12
N ALA A 27 -33.40 15.63 -10.76
CA ALA A 27 -33.37 14.22 -11.05
C ALA A 27 -32.12 13.92 -11.91
N SER A 28 -31.00 13.70 -11.22
CA SER A 28 -29.80 13.16 -11.81
C SER A 28 -30.17 11.75 -12.25
N ARG A 29 -30.33 11.57 -13.57
CA ARG A 29 -30.44 10.24 -14.17
C ARG A 29 -29.20 9.48 -13.72
N GLY A 30 -29.38 8.61 -12.73
CA GLY A 30 -28.31 7.82 -12.14
C GLY A 30 -27.61 7.07 -13.25
N VAL A 31 -26.42 7.53 -13.60
CA VAL A 31 -25.44 6.67 -14.25
C VAL A 31 -25.14 5.62 -13.20
N VAL A 32 -25.74 4.45 -13.34
CA VAL A 32 -25.34 3.26 -12.61
C VAL A 32 -23.94 2.93 -13.13
N ILE A 33 -22.93 3.54 -12.51
CA ILE A 33 -21.55 3.09 -12.69
C ILE A 33 -21.55 1.70 -12.04
N PRO A 34 -21.34 0.62 -12.81
CA PRO A 34 -21.19 -0.69 -12.20
C PRO A 34 -20.07 -0.59 -11.17
N PRO A 35 -20.20 -1.21 -9.98
CA PRO A 35 -19.09 -1.24 -9.03
C PRO A 35 -17.85 -1.71 -9.78
N ALA A 36 -16.72 -1.05 -9.52
CA ALA A 36 -15.44 -1.55 -10.00
C ALA A 36 -15.37 -3.04 -9.61
N PRO A 37 -14.89 -3.92 -10.51
CA PRO A 37 -14.74 -5.33 -10.16
C PRO A 37 -13.98 -5.41 -8.83
N GLU A 38 -14.51 -6.18 -7.88
CA GLU A 38 -13.82 -6.42 -6.62
C GLU A 38 -12.43 -6.96 -6.98
N SER A 39 -11.39 -6.27 -6.52
CA SER A 39 -10.03 -6.76 -6.65
C SER A 39 -9.99 -8.14 -6.00
N PRO A 40 -9.36 -9.16 -6.61
CA PRO A 40 -9.21 -10.45 -5.95
C PRO A 40 -8.61 -10.24 -4.56
N ASP A 41 -9.09 -11.02 -3.59
CA ASP A 41 -8.56 -10.99 -2.23
C ASP A 41 -7.05 -11.24 -2.26
N PRO A 42 -6.25 -10.47 -1.49
CA PRO A 42 -4.82 -10.64 -1.48
C PRO A 42 -4.44 -12.03 -0.97
N VAL A 43 -3.44 -12.65 -1.59
CA VAL A 43 -2.91 -13.95 -1.15
C VAL A 43 -1.53 -13.74 -0.56
N TYR A 44 -1.35 -14.05 0.73
CA TYR A 44 -0.10 -13.82 1.44
C TYR A 44 0.87 -14.99 1.28
N SER A 45 2.15 -14.66 1.15
CA SER A 45 3.24 -15.63 1.07
C SER A 45 3.51 -16.27 2.43
N PRO A 46 3.75 -17.60 2.51
CA PRO A 46 4.32 -18.21 3.71
C PRO A 46 5.83 -17.96 3.84
N PHE A 47 6.50 -17.45 2.79
CA PHE A 47 7.92 -17.07 2.84
C PHE A 47 8.08 -15.61 3.28
N LEU A 48 9.05 -15.36 4.17
CA LEU A 48 9.37 -14.05 4.71
C LEU A 48 10.88 -13.88 4.91
N LEU A 49 11.35 -12.64 5.03
CA LEU A 49 12.74 -12.36 5.44
C LEU A 49 12.75 -11.76 6.85
N ARG A 50 13.59 -12.30 7.72
CA ARG A 50 13.97 -11.67 8.99
C ARG A 50 15.30 -10.95 8.83
N LEU A 51 15.34 -9.69 9.24
CA LEU A 51 16.53 -8.85 9.16
C LEU A 51 17.25 -8.78 10.50
N ASP A 52 18.56 -8.56 10.43
CA ASP A 52 19.39 -8.39 11.62
C ASP A 52 18.98 -7.14 12.43
N SER A 53 19.24 -7.18 13.73
CA SER A 53 18.74 -6.21 14.72
C SER A 53 19.19 -4.76 14.49
N GLY A 54 20.22 -4.53 13.67
CA GLY A 54 20.70 -3.20 13.26
C GLY A 54 19.88 -2.52 12.14
N SER A 55 18.95 -3.24 11.51
CA SER A 55 18.09 -2.70 10.44
C SER A 55 16.90 -1.90 11.02
N PRO A 56 16.45 -0.82 10.34
CA PRO A 56 15.26 -0.07 10.77
C PRO A 56 14.00 -0.94 10.80
N PHE A 57 13.90 -1.94 9.93
CA PHE A 57 12.84 -2.95 9.89
C PHE A 57 13.39 -4.34 10.23
N GLY A 58 12.58 -5.16 10.90
CA GLY A 58 12.94 -6.53 11.31
C GLY A 58 12.34 -7.62 10.43
N LEU A 59 11.34 -7.29 9.61
CA LEU A 59 10.55 -8.24 8.83
C LEU A 59 10.23 -7.69 7.44
N ILE A 60 10.30 -8.56 6.42
CA ILE A 60 9.74 -8.33 5.09
C ILE A 60 8.81 -9.50 4.76
N SER A 61 7.57 -9.20 4.34
CA SER A 61 6.62 -10.20 3.85
C SER A 61 6.09 -9.84 2.47
N PHE A 62 5.54 -10.82 1.77
CA PHE A 62 5.06 -10.67 0.40
C PHE A 62 3.57 -10.99 0.33
N LYS A 63 2.84 -10.26 -0.52
CA LYS A 63 1.47 -10.60 -0.88
C LYS A 63 1.22 -10.39 -2.37
N ASP A 64 0.38 -11.26 -2.92
CA ASP A 64 -0.11 -11.22 -4.28
C ASP A 64 -1.31 -10.26 -4.32
N VAL A 65 -1.20 -9.23 -5.13
CA VAL A 65 -2.30 -8.28 -5.42
C VAL A 65 -2.67 -8.28 -6.90
N GLY A 66 -2.18 -9.23 -7.69
CA GLY A 66 -2.45 -9.28 -9.13
C GLY A 66 -1.48 -10.10 -9.99
N MET A 67 -0.78 -11.09 -9.45
CA MET A 67 0.13 -11.96 -10.20
C MET A 67 -0.61 -12.88 -11.18
N SER A 68 -1.87 -13.24 -10.90
CA SER A 68 -2.70 -14.10 -11.78
C SER A 68 -2.05 -15.47 -12.06
N LEU A 69 -1.43 -16.08 -11.04
CA LEU A 69 -0.76 -17.38 -11.10
C LEU A 69 -1.59 -18.46 -10.39
N GLY A 70 -1.34 -19.73 -10.75
CA GLY A 70 -1.82 -20.86 -9.94
C GLY A 70 -1.08 -20.95 -8.60
N ASP A 71 -1.64 -21.69 -7.64
CA ASP A 71 -1.06 -21.81 -6.28
C ASP A 71 0.39 -22.32 -6.29
N ASP A 72 0.67 -23.36 -7.08
CA ASP A 72 2.01 -23.95 -7.17
C ASP A 72 3.03 -22.96 -7.77
N GLU A 73 2.67 -22.30 -8.87
CA GLU A 73 3.52 -21.30 -9.53
C GLU A 73 3.77 -20.09 -8.61
N ARG A 74 2.74 -19.63 -7.92
CA ARG A 74 2.84 -18.55 -6.94
C ARG A 74 3.74 -18.92 -5.77
N GLY A 75 3.64 -20.15 -5.27
CA GLY A 75 4.54 -20.68 -4.23
C GLY A 75 6.00 -20.62 -4.67
N LEU A 76 6.29 -21.07 -5.90
CA LEU A 76 7.64 -21.00 -6.48
C LEU A 76 8.13 -19.57 -6.64
N VAL A 77 7.27 -18.64 -7.07
CA VAL A 77 7.62 -17.22 -7.17
C VAL A 77 7.97 -16.65 -5.80
N TYR A 78 7.20 -16.96 -4.76
CA TYR A 78 7.49 -16.49 -3.41
C TYR A 78 8.79 -17.03 -2.84
N GLU A 79 9.02 -18.33 -2.96
CA GLU A 79 10.26 -18.96 -2.51
C GLU A 79 11.46 -18.35 -3.20
N SER A 80 11.43 -18.35 -4.54
CA SER A 80 12.53 -17.85 -5.38
C SER A 80 12.80 -16.36 -5.16
N LEU A 81 11.74 -15.55 -5.01
CA LEU A 81 11.90 -14.13 -4.71
C LEU A 81 12.46 -13.90 -3.30
N ALA A 82 12.02 -14.66 -2.30
CA ALA A 82 12.52 -14.52 -0.94
C ALA A 82 14.02 -14.86 -0.87
N GLU A 83 14.45 -15.95 -1.51
CA GLU A 83 15.85 -16.34 -1.61
C GLU A 83 16.68 -15.31 -2.39
N GLY A 84 16.21 -14.94 -3.59
CA GLY A 84 16.86 -13.95 -4.44
C GLY A 84 17.00 -12.59 -3.75
N LEU A 85 15.96 -12.14 -3.03
CA LEU A 85 16.00 -10.90 -2.28
C LEU A 85 16.98 -10.98 -1.09
N ALA A 86 17.01 -12.10 -0.37
CA ALA A 86 17.94 -12.28 0.74
C ALA A 86 19.40 -12.27 0.26
N MET A 87 19.68 -12.86 -0.91
CA MET A 87 20.98 -12.76 -1.57
C MET A 87 21.27 -11.33 -2.01
N ALA A 88 20.36 -10.71 -2.75
CA ALA A 88 20.50 -9.37 -3.28
C ALA A 88 20.79 -8.39 -2.16
N LEU A 89 20.09 -8.42 -1.02
CA LEU A 89 20.27 -7.50 0.11
C LEU A 89 21.66 -7.58 0.79
N ARG A 90 22.37 -8.71 0.66
CA ARG A 90 23.73 -8.90 1.20
C ARG A 90 24.80 -8.24 0.35
N GLU A 91 24.51 -7.93 -0.90
CA GLU A 91 25.45 -7.27 -1.79
C GLU A 91 25.66 -5.78 -1.37
N HIS A 92 26.83 -5.21 -1.66
CA HIS A 92 27.21 -3.80 -1.41
C HIS A 92 27.50 -3.35 0.06
N ASP A 93 28.06 -2.13 0.19
CA ASP A 93 28.73 -1.56 1.39
C ASP A 93 27.83 -1.26 2.61
N ALA A 94 26.53 -1.56 2.55
CA ALA A 94 25.60 -1.45 3.67
C ALA A 94 24.67 -2.68 3.68
N PRO A 95 25.19 -3.87 4.03
CA PRO A 95 24.46 -5.12 3.88
C PRO A 95 23.26 -5.15 4.82
N LEU A 96 22.07 -5.27 4.25
CA LEU A 96 20.84 -5.60 4.98
C LEU A 96 20.80 -7.12 5.13
N SER A 97 21.66 -7.63 6.01
CA SER A 97 21.73 -9.07 6.28
C SER A 97 20.37 -9.59 6.74
N SER A 98 19.96 -10.67 6.08
CA SER A 98 18.64 -11.26 6.22
C SER A 98 18.69 -12.78 6.07
N THR A 99 17.67 -13.42 6.63
CA THR A 99 17.43 -14.87 6.54
C THR A 99 16.02 -15.14 6.07
N VAL A 100 15.86 -16.09 5.16
CA VAL A 100 14.54 -16.55 4.70
C VAL A 100 13.95 -17.50 5.74
N HIS A 101 12.67 -17.32 6.05
CA HIS A 101 11.89 -18.24 6.86
C HIS A 101 10.62 -18.63 6.11
N HIS A 102 10.11 -19.82 6.42
CA HIS A 102 8.82 -20.29 5.95
C HIS A 102 7.89 -20.44 7.17
N ASP A 103 6.87 -19.60 7.25
CA ASP A 103 5.94 -19.49 8.37
C ASP A 103 4.50 -19.34 7.85
N HIS A 104 3.70 -20.39 7.99
CA HIS A 104 2.31 -20.36 7.54
C HIS A 104 1.42 -19.41 8.32
N ALA A 105 1.80 -18.99 9.53
CA ALA A 105 1.02 -18.02 10.27
C ALA A 105 1.03 -16.66 9.55
N ILE A 106 2.14 -16.27 8.90
CA ILE A 106 2.18 -15.01 8.15
C ILE A 106 1.36 -15.07 6.85
N ALA A 107 0.97 -16.25 6.39
CA ALA A 107 0.12 -16.38 5.21
C ALA A 107 -1.38 -16.19 5.53
N ASP A 108 -1.75 -16.15 6.81
CA ASP A 108 -3.13 -15.98 7.25
C ASP A 108 -3.55 -14.50 7.15
N PRO A 109 -4.56 -14.15 6.33
CA PRO A 109 -5.06 -12.77 6.23
C PRO A 109 -5.48 -12.15 7.56
N ASP A 110 -5.94 -12.95 8.53
CA ASP A 110 -6.36 -12.45 9.85
C ASP A 110 -5.18 -11.83 10.63
N ASN A 111 -3.95 -12.25 10.32
CA ASN A 111 -2.73 -11.70 10.90
C ASN A 111 -2.26 -10.38 10.24
N HIS A 112 -2.96 -9.88 9.21
CA HIS A 112 -2.64 -8.62 8.51
C HIS A 112 -3.71 -7.55 8.68
N THR A 113 -4.61 -7.70 9.66
CA THR A 113 -5.66 -6.73 9.96
C THR A 113 -5.13 -5.37 10.41
N HIS A 114 -3.89 -5.32 10.92
CA HIS A 114 -3.18 -4.10 11.28
C HIS A 114 -1.72 -4.20 10.86
N CYS A 115 -1.16 -3.10 10.36
CA CYS A 115 0.25 -3.08 10.02
C CYS A 115 1.12 -3.01 11.29
N GLU A 116 2.18 -3.82 11.32
CA GLU A 116 3.15 -3.88 12.39
C GLU A 116 4.23 -2.80 12.22
N GLY A 117 4.71 -2.28 13.35
CA GLY A 117 5.90 -1.43 13.33
C GLY A 117 7.13 -2.24 12.93
N ARG A 118 8.01 -1.64 12.12
CA ARG A 118 9.27 -2.27 11.65
C ARG A 118 9.05 -3.46 10.71
N HIS A 119 7.96 -3.46 9.95
CA HIS A 119 7.65 -4.46 8.93
C HIS A 119 7.54 -3.77 7.56
N ILE A 120 8.20 -4.32 6.55
CA ILE A 120 7.98 -3.95 5.15
C ILE A 120 7.07 -4.96 4.45
N TYR A 121 6.02 -4.46 3.81
CA TYR A 121 5.13 -5.25 2.98
C TYR A 121 5.51 -5.08 1.51
N VAL A 122 5.62 -6.20 0.80
CA VAL A 122 5.91 -6.26 -0.63
C VAL A 122 4.66 -6.75 -1.35
N ASP A 123 4.02 -5.86 -2.09
CA ASP A 123 2.88 -6.20 -2.93
C ASP A 123 3.41 -6.58 -4.31
N LEU A 124 2.95 -7.68 -4.87
CA LEU A 124 3.40 -8.20 -6.16
C LEU A 124 2.25 -8.32 -7.14
N TRP A 125 2.48 -7.93 -8.39
CA TRP A 125 1.52 -8.13 -9.47
C TRP A 125 2.21 -8.42 -10.80
N SER A 126 1.39 -8.85 -11.77
CA SER A 126 1.83 -9.10 -13.13
C SER A 126 1.80 -7.85 -13.99
N GLU A 127 2.89 -7.58 -14.69
CA GLU A 127 2.97 -6.54 -15.72
C GLU A 127 2.97 -7.15 -17.12
N ALA A 128 2.70 -6.32 -18.14
CA ALA A 128 2.70 -6.77 -19.54
C ALA A 128 4.07 -7.29 -20.01
N GLU A 129 5.14 -6.67 -19.51
CA GLU A 129 6.55 -6.96 -19.85
C GLU A 129 7.37 -7.38 -18.62
N GLY A 130 6.76 -7.97 -17.59
CA GLY A 130 7.50 -8.45 -16.42
C GLY A 130 6.70 -8.40 -15.13
N TRP A 131 7.28 -7.87 -14.06
CA TRP A 131 6.70 -7.87 -12.72
C TRP A 131 6.52 -6.45 -12.21
N GLY A 132 5.50 -6.24 -11.40
CA GLY A 132 5.34 -5.02 -10.64
C GLY A 132 5.45 -5.30 -9.14
N TYR A 133 5.98 -4.32 -8.41
CA TYR A 133 5.97 -4.36 -6.96
C TYR A 133 5.75 -2.99 -6.34
N SER A 134 5.24 -3.00 -5.11
CA SER A 134 5.25 -1.82 -4.25
C SER A 134 5.75 -2.17 -2.85
N LEU A 135 6.41 -1.22 -2.21
CA LEU A 135 6.94 -1.36 -0.86
C LEU A 135 6.22 -0.42 0.08
N TRP A 136 5.80 -0.97 1.21
CA TRP A 136 5.02 -0.27 2.21
C TRP A 136 5.62 -0.46 3.59
N SER A 137 5.67 0.60 4.39
CA SER A 137 6.09 0.54 5.79
C SER A 137 4.91 0.50 6.77
N GLY A 138 3.69 0.51 6.24
CA GLY A 138 2.43 0.63 6.96
C GLY A 138 1.23 0.45 6.03
N CYS A 139 0.04 0.73 6.55
CA CYS A 139 -1.24 0.44 5.88
C CYS A 139 -1.85 1.68 5.20
N GLY A 140 -1.33 2.87 5.48
CA GLY A 140 -1.80 4.11 4.87
C GLY A 140 -1.23 4.30 3.46
N GLU A 141 -1.96 5.01 2.62
CA GLU A 141 -1.48 5.37 1.26
C GLU A 141 -0.14 6.13 1.30
N ASP A 142 0.08 6.91 2.36
CA ASP A 142 1.33 7.64 2.58
C ASP A 142 2.49 6.70 2.92
N ASP A 143 2.24 5.48 3.38
CA ASP A 143 3.29 4.53 3.79
C ASP A 143 3.91 3.78 2.60
N GLN A 144 3.36 3.94 1.38
CA GLN A 144 3.96 3.43 0.15
C GLN A 144 5.17 4.28 -0.23
N PHE A 145 6.36 3.69 -0.26
CA PHE A 145 7.61 4.41 -0.59
C PHE A 145 8.28 3.90 -1.87
N ALA A 146 7.76 2.84 -2.48
CA ALA A 146 8.13 2.45 -3.83
C ALA A 146 6.92 1.83 -4.54
N HIS A 147 6.80 2.11 -5.84
CA HIS A 147 5.86 1.46 -6.75
C HIS A 147 6.51 1.42 -8.12
N ARG A 148 6.88 0.22 -8.60
CA ARG A 148 7.74 0.08 -9.79
C ARG A 148 7.34 -1.13 -10.62
N ALA A 149 7.62 -1.03 -11.91
CA ALA A 149 7.55 -2.14 -12.86
C ALA A 149 8.98 -2.51 -13.30
N VAL A 150 9.30 -3.79 -13.23
CA VAL A 150 10.58 -4.37 -13.60
C VAL A 150 10.37 -5.27 -14.80
N ARG A 151 11.12 -5.01 -15.87
CA ARG A 151 11.04 -5.84 -17.07
C ARG A 151 11.63 -7.22 -16.78
N ALA A 152 10.96 -8.26 -17.26
CA ALA A 152 11.47 -9.62 -17.30
C ALA A 152 11.39 -10.13 -18.74
N ASP A 153 12.32 -11.01 -19.13
CA ASP A 153 12.20 -11.69 -20.41
C ASP A 153 10.93 -12.54 -20.39
N ARG A 154 10.14 -12.46 -21.47
CA ARG A 154 8.78 -13.00 -21.54
C ARG A 154 8.79 -14.53 -21.54
N ASP A 155 9.83 -15.11 -22.13
CA ASP A 155 10.01 -16.56 -22.23
C ASP A 155 10.56 -17.17 -20.92
N ASP A 156 11.17 -16.35 -20.05
CA ASP A 156 11.86 -16.76 -18.82
C ASP A 156 11.27 -16.08 -17.56
N ARG A 157 10.03 -15.62 -17.63
CA ARG A 157 9.44 -14.77 -16.59
C ARG A 157 9.40 -15.42 -15.19
N LEU A 158 9.27 -16.74 -15.13
CA LEU A 158 9.39 -17.53 -13.90
C LEU A 158 10.82 -18.04 -13.65
N ALA A 159 11.68 -18.05 -14.68
CA ALA A 159 13.03 -18.61 -14.63
C ALA A 159 14.09 -17.64 -14.06
N SER A 160 13.86 -16.32 -14.08
CA SER A 160 14.70 -15.39 -13.31
C SER A 160 13.90 -14.24 -12.71
N LEU A 161 13.74 -14.30 -11.38
CA LEU A 161 13.23 -13.20 -10.55
C LEU A 161 14.36 -12.30 -10.06
N ASP A 162 15.61 -12.54 -10.48
CA ASP A 162 16.79 -11.78 -10.05
C ASP A 162 16.66 -10.28 -10.35
N PRO A 163 16.16 -9.83 -11.53
CA PRO A 163 15.96 -8.40 -11.78
C PRO A 163 14.98 -7.78 -10.79
N LEU A 164 13.91 -8.50 -10.44
CA LEU A 164 12.91 -8.03 -9.47
C LEU A 164 13.51 -7.95 -8.06
N ALA A 165 14.20 -9.00 -7.62
CA ALA A 165 14.88 -9.04 -6.32
C ALA A 165 15.93 -7.91 -6.19
N ALA A 166 16.72 -7.68 -7.24
CA ALA A 166 17.74 -6.63 -7.27
C ALA A 166 17.13 -5.22 -7.22
N ASP A 167 16.02 -4.97 -7.93
CA ASP A 167 15.34 -3.68 -7.92
C ASP A 167 14.69 -3.41 -6.55
N ILE A 168 14.02 -4.41 -5.96
CA ILE A 168 13.49 -4.33 -4.58
C ILE A 168 14.61 -4.02 -3.59
N ALA A 169 15.73 -4.76 -3.65
CA ALA A 169 16.88 -4.52 -2.78
C ALA A 169 17.45 -3.10 -2.95
N THR A 170 17.48 -2.58 -4.18
CA THR A 170 17.92 -1.21 -4.48
C THR A 170 17.00 -0.18 -3.83
N SER A 171 15.68 -0.33 -3.98
CA SER A 171 14.69 0.55 -3.34
C SER A 171 14.77 0.51 -1.81
N LEU A 172 14.96 -0.67 -1.21
CA LEU A 172 15.14 -0.81 0.24
C LEU A 172 16.41 -0.13 0.74
N ARG A 173 17.54 -0.30 0.04
CA ARG A 173 18.79 0.39 0.41
C ARG A 173 18.67 1.89 0.26
N GLU A 174 18.01 2.37 -0.78
CA GLU A 174 17.76 3.80 -0.97
C GLU A 174 16.95 4.37 0.18
N ALA A 175 15.84 3.71 0.55
CA ALA A 175 15.01 4.08 1.69
C ALA A 175 15.79 4.10 3.01
N VAL A 176 16.65 3.11 3.25
CA VAL A 176 17.55 3.08 4.43
C VAL A 176 18.57 4.21 4.40
N ARG A 177 19.19 4.47 3.24
CA ARG A 177 20.20 5.51 3.06
C ARG A 177 19.64 6.91 3.29
N THR A 178 18.41 7.17 2.84
CA THR A 178 17.73 8.45 3.01
C THR A 178 16.93 8.52 4.31
N ASN A 179 16.80 7.40 5.03
CA ASN A 179 15.91 7.22 6.17
C ASN A 179 14.48 7.68 5.85
N CYS A 180 13.99 7.30 4.66
CA CYS A 180 12.63 7.57 4.25
C CYS A 180 11.89 6.31 3.80
N PHE A 181 10.72 6.10 4.41
CA PHE A 181 9.86 4.94 4.21
C PHE A 181 8.40 5.35 3.94
N ASN A 182 8.18 6.52 3.34
CA ASN A 182 6.85 7.01 2.96
C ASN A 182 6.88 7.68 1.58
N ARG A 183 5.71 8.01 1.05
CA ARG A 183 5.50 8.58 -0.29
C ARG A 183 6.01 10.01 -0.46
N HIS A 184 6.20 10.75 0.63
CA HIS A 184 6.50 12.19 0.62
C HIS A 184 8.00 12.49 0.63
N CYS A 185 8.76 11.54 0.10
CA CYS A 185 10.16 11.65 -0.22
C CYS A 185 10.32 11.56 -1.75
#